data_AF-A0A126WZY0-F1
#
_entry.id   AF-A0A126WZY0-F1
#
_cell.length_a   1.000
_cell.length_b   1.000
_cell.length_c   1.000
_cell.angle_alpha   90.00
_cell.angle_beta   90.00
_cell.angle_gamma   90.00
#
_symmetry.space_group_name_H-M   'P 1'
#
loop_
_entity.id
_entity.type
_entity.pdbx_description
1 polymer ?
#
loop_
_entity_poly.entity_id
_entity_poly.type
_entity_poly.pdbx_seq_one_letter_code
_entity_poly.pdbx_strand_id
1 'polypeptide(L)'
;MCNLFGIKPFSSSLNISLGRIKQSFVLTDHSLPDMPIVYASDAFLKLTGYTRNQVLGCNCRVLDGPDTDNETLSQIQENINHEKACSVRILNYRKDGTKFWNLLCISPVRNATGKIAFYIWVQIDEASNDGPQGLSPHMIQLATVGAVKVAIRTLPSEPGHSKS
;
A
#
# COMPACT_ATOMS: atom_id res chain seq x y z
N MET A 1 16.94 7.68 -4.13
CA MET A 1 16.04 8.58 -4.89
C MET A 1 14.87 7.76 -5.41
N CYS A 2 13.67 8.34 -5.47
CA CYS A 2 12.51 7.67 -6.03
C CYS A 2 12.68 7.50 -7.54
N ASN A 3 12.42 6.30 -8.05
CA ASN A 3 12.61 5.96 -9.44
C ASN A 3 11.28 5.59 -10.07
N LEU A 4 10.87 6.35 -11.09
CA LEU A 4 9.65 6.08 -11.85
C LEU A 4 9.87 5.12 -13.02
N PHE A 5 11.12 4.71 -13.28
CA PHE A 5 11.47 3.82 -14.37
C PHE A 5 10.76 2.46 -14.23
N GLY A 6 10.08 2.04 -15.30
CA GLY A 6 9.32 0.78 -15.33
C GLY A 6 7.92 0.84 -14.69
N ILE A 7 7.55 1.94 -14.03
CA ILE A 7 6.19 2.11 -13.50
C ILE A 7 5.26 2.44 -14.66
N LYS A 8 4.36 1.50 -14.97
CA LYS A 8 3.31 1.71 -15.96
C LYS A 8 2.17 2.53 -15.35
N PRO A 9 1.63 3.53 -16.07
CA PRO A 9 0.47 4.27 -15.61
C PRO A 9 -0.74 3.33 -15.54
N PHE A 10 -1.54 3.48 -14.49
CA PHE A 10 -2.82 2.80 -14.39
C PHE A 10 -3.81 3.33 -15.43
N SER A 11 -4.70 2.44 -15.90
CA SER A 11 -5.81 2.85 -16.75
C SER A 11 -6.72 3.86 -16.04
N SER A 12 -7.39 4.72 -16.80
CA SER A 12 -8.31 5.71 -16.24
C SER A 12 -9.42 5.06 -15.40
N SER A 13 -9.94 3.91 -15.83
CA SER A 13 -10.97 3.17 -15.10
C SER A 13 -10.47 2.63 -13.76
N LEU A 14 -9.22 2.18 -13.70
CA LEU A 14 -8.60 1.73 -12.46
C LEU A 14 -8.39 2.90 -11.50
N ASN A 15 -7.84 4.01 -11.99
CA ASN A 15 -7.64 5.22 -11.19
C ASN A 15 -8.98 5.73 -10.61
N ILE A 16 -10.05 5.74 -11.41
CA ILE A 16 -11.39 6.11 -10.93
C ILE A 16 -11.87 5.15 -9.83
N SER A 17 -11.69 3.85 -10.03
CA SER A 17 -12.13 2.82 -9.06
C SER A 17 -11.38 2.93 -7.74
N LEU A 18 -10.06 3.07 -7.79
CA LEU A 18 -9.22 3.24 -6.60
C LEU A 18 -9.47 4.58 -5.90
N GLY A 19 -9.72 5.67 -6.64
CA GLY A 19 -10.00 6.99 -6.09
C GLY A 19 -11.33 7.11 -5.31
N ARG A 20 -12.23 6.12 -5.46
CA ARG A 20 -13.48 6.03 -4.68
C ARG A 20 -13.24 5.51 -3.25
N ILE A 21 -12.15 4.78 -3.03
CA ILE A 21 -11.81 4.22 -1.71
C ILE A 21 -11.24 5.35 -0.85
N LYS A 22 -11.84 5.57 0.34
CA LYS A 22 -11.54 6.73 1.20
C LYS A 22 -10.53 6.44 2.31
N GLN A 23 -10.04 5.20 2.39
CA GLN A 23 -9.05 4.77 3.38
C GLN A 23 -7.62 5.07 2.92
N SER A 24 -6.70 5.20 3.88
CA SER A 24 -5.27 5.33 3.59
C SER A 24 -4.73 4.01 3.07
N PHE A 25 -4.25 4.00 1.83
CA PHE A 25 -3.51 2.87 1.30
C PHE A 25 -2.54 3.28 0.20
N VAL A 26 -1.55 2.42 -0.03
CA VAL A 26 -0.69 2.44 -1.22
C VAL A 26 -0.68 1.08 -1.90
N LEU A 27 -0.35 1.06 -3.18
CA LEU A 27 0.03 -0.15 -3.91
C LEU A 27 1.52 -0.12 -4.22
N THR A 28 2.20 -1.24 -3.98
CA THR A 28 3.60 -1.43 -4.36
C THR A 28 3.74 -2.58 -5.36
N ASP A 29 4.70 -2.47 -6.26
CA ASP A 29 5.00 -3.50 -7.26
C ASP A 29 6.27 -4.27 -6.88
N HIS A 30 6.11 -5.50 -6.39
CA HIS A 30 7.24 -6.36 -5.99
C HIS A 30 8.05 -6.90 -7.17
N SER A 31 7.56 -6.77 -8.41
CA SER A 31 8.30 -7.18 -9.61
C SER A 31 9.35 -6.15 -10.04
N LEU A 32 9.27 -4.93 -9.50
CA LEU A 32 10.23 -3.85 -9.77
C LEU A 32 11.31 -3.78 -8.69
N PRO A 33 12.53 -3.32 -9.03
CA PRO A 33 13.60 -3.11 -8.05
C PRO A 33 13.14 -2.21 -6.91
N ASP A 34 13.47 -2.59 -5.68
CA ASP A 34 13.14 -1.86 -4.45
C ASP A 34 11.65 -1.80 -4.07
N MET A 35 10.76 -2.54 -4.76
CA MET A 35 9.32 -2.62 -4.45
C MET A 35 8.67 -1.22 -4.28
N PRO A 36 8.71 -0.37 -5.32
CA PRO A 36 8.28 1.01 -5.23
C PRO A 36 6.76 1.13 -5.11
N ILE A 37 6.32 2.23 -4.51
CA ILE A 37 4.93 2.68 -4.53
C ILE A 37 4.58 3.09 -5.96
N VAL A 38 3.57 2.43 -6.51
CA VAL A 38 3.01 2.72 -7.85
C VAL A 38 1.67 3.44 -7.77
N TYR A 39 1.03 3.47 -6.60
CA TYR A 39 -0.18 4.24 -6.34
C TYR A 39 -0.27 4.66 -4.87
N ALA A 40 -0.77 5.87 -4.63
CA ALA A 40 -1.04 6.38 -3.28
C ALA A 40 -2.42 7.05 -3.23
N SER A 41 -3.26 6.61 -2.28
CA SER A 41 -4.57 7.20 -2.04
C SER A 41 -4.45 8.61 -1.45
N ASP A 42 -5.46 9.45 -1.67
CA ASP A 42 -5.46 10.82 -1.11
C ASP A 42 -5.43 10.81 0.43
N ALA A 43 -6.06 9.80 1.05
CA ALA A 43 -6.04 9.63 2.49
C ALA A 43 -4.63 9.30 3.01
N PHE A 44 -3.82 8.54 2.26
CA PHE A 44 -2.42 8.30 2.61
C PHE A 44 -1.59 9.57 2.55
N LEU A 45 -1.79 10.39 1.50
CA LEU A 45 -1.10 11.68 1.36
C LEU A 45 -1.47 12.63 2.50
N LYS A 46 -2.77 12.69 2.88
CA LYS A 46 -3.25 13.47 4.02
C LYS A 46 -2.65 12.97 5.34
N LEU A 47 -2.67 11.66 5.57
CA LEU A 47 -2.17 11.05 6.80
C LEU A 47 -0.67 11.32 7.03
N THR A 48 0.12 11.22 5.96
CA THR A 48 1.59 11.25 6.05
C THR A 48 2.19 12.63 5.78
N GLY A 49 1.43 13.55 5.18
CA GLY A 49 1.89 14.89 4.78
C GLY A 49 2.77 14.90 3.53
N TYR A 50 3.01 13.74 2.90
CA TYR A 50 3.73 13.68 1.63
C TYR A 50 2.84 14.03 0.45
N THR A 51 3.44 14.60 -0.58
CA THR A 51 2.78 14.78 -1.88
C THR A 51 2.94 13.54 -2.75
N ARG A 52 2.03 13.33 -3.70
CA ARG A 52 2.07 12.19 -4.63
C ARG A 52 3.42 12.07 -5.35
N ASN A 53 3.97 13.18 -5.83
CA ASN A 53 5.26 13.21 -6.54
C ASN A 53 6.45 12.85 -5.65
N GLN A 54 6.31 12.94 -4.32
CA GLN A 54 7.36 12.58 -3.37
C GLN A 54 7.34 11.11 -2.96
N VAL A 55 6.27 10.37 -3.26
CA VAL A 55 6.11 8.98 -2.81
C VAL A 55 6.05 7.98 -3.96
N LEU A 56 5.54 8.38 -5.13
CA LEU A 56 5.55 7.51 -6.31
C LEU A 56 6.99 7.18 -6.72
N GLY A 57 7.27 5.90 -6.94
CA GLY A 57 8.61 5.40 -7.25
C GLY A 57 9.54 5.22 -6.05
N CYS A 58 9.07 5.51 -4.83
CA CYS A 58 9.85 5.28 -3.60
C CYS A 58 9.38 3.99 -2.93
N ASN A 59 10.26 3.34 -2.19
CA ASN A 59 9.85 2.29 -1.26
C ASN A 59 9.06 2.88 -0.07
N CYS A 60 8.12 2.13 0.50
CA CYS A 60 7.32 2.55 1.66
C CYS A 60 8.12 2.93 2.90
N ARG A 61 9.40 2.52 3.00
CA ARG A 61 10.33 2.91 4.07
C ARG A 61 10.54 4.42 4.23
N VAL A 62 10.01 5.25 3.32
CA VAL A 62 9.90 6.71 3.52
C VAL A 62 9.15 7.11 4.80
N LEU A 63 8.40 6.19 5.41
CA LEU A 63 7.72 6.38 6.69
C LEU A 63 8.49 5.82 7.89
N ASP A 64 9.61 5.13 7.67
CA ASP A 64 10.43 4.60 8.75
C ASP A 64 11.27 5.74 9.35
N GLY A 65 11.66 5.59 10.61
CA GLY A 65 12.53 6.53 11.30
C GLY A 65 13.33 5.89 12.42
N PRO A 66 14.03 6.69 13.23
CA PRO A 66 15.05 6.20 14.16
C PRO A 66 14.55 5.15 15.17
N ASP A 67 13.30 5.30 15.62
CA ASP A 67 12.67 4.40 16.60
C ASP A 67 11.74 3.36 15.97
N THR A 68 11.74 3.24 14.64
CA THR A 68 10.99 2.17 13.96
C THR A 68 11.65 0.82 14.28
N ASP A 69 10.85 -0.11 14.80
CA ASP A 69 11.34 -1.41 15.24
C ASP A 69 11.77 -2.31 14.06
N ASN A 70 13.03 -2.73 14.08
CA ASN A 70 13.62 -3.58 13.04
C ASN A 70 13.08 -5.01 13.05
N GLU A 71 12.61 -5.52 14.20
CA GLU A 71 12.00 -6.85 14.25
C GLU A 71 10.65 -6.84 13.51
N THR A 72 9.84 -5.80 13.72
CA THR A 72 8.59 -5.59 12.98
C THR A 72 8.84 -5.44 11.47
N LEU A 73 9.89 -4.71 11.06
CA LEU A 73 10.28 -4.61 9.64
C LEU A 73 10.68 -5.97 9.06
N SER A 74 11.44 -6.77 9.81
CA SER A 74 11.85 -8.11 9.41
C SER A 74 10.64 -9.04 9.25
N GLN A 75 9.68 -8.97 10.18
CA GLN A 75 8.42 -9.71 10.11
C GLN A 75 7.62 -9.35 8.84
N ILE A 76 7.54 -8.07 8.49
CA ILE A 76 6.90 -7.61 7.24
C ILE A 76 7.60 -8.25 6.04
N GLN A 77 8.93 -8.12 5.95
CA GLN A 77 9.71 -8.63 4.83
C GLN A 77 9.55 -10.15 4.68
N GLU A 78 9.56 -10.90 5.79
CA GLU A 78 9.36 -12.34 5.79
C GLU A 78 7.97 -12.71 5.23
N ASN A 79 6.91 -12.02 5.64
CA ASN A 79 5.56 -12.29 5.12
C ASN A 79 5.44 -11.96 3.63
N ILE A 80 6.07 -10.88 3.17
CA ILE A 80 6.12 -10.55 1.75
C ILE A 80 6.83 -11.65 0.97
N ASN A 81 8.00 -12.11 1.43
CA ASN A 81 8.78 -13.19 0.80
C ASN A 81 8.01 -14.51 0.72
N HIS A 82 7.12 -14.78 1.68
CA HIS A 82 6.26 -15.97 1.70
C HIS A 82 4.89 -15.75 1.03
N GLU A 83 4.68 -14.63 0.35
CA GLU A 83 3.39 -14.27 -0.27
C GLU A 83 2.19 -14.27 0.70
N LYS A 84 2.43 -13.97 1.98
CA LYS A 84 1.42 -13.95 3.04
C LYS A 84 0.94 -12.53 3.33
N ALA A 85 -0.31 -12.42 3.78
CA ALA A 85 -0.80 -11.19 4.38
C ALA A 85 -0.32 -11.08 5.83
N CYS A 86 -0.07 -9.87 6.31
CA CYS A 86 0.27 -9.62 7.70
C CYS A 86 -0.35 -8.32 8.21
N SER A 87 -0.64 -8.29 9.50
CA SER A 87 -1.04 -7.07 10.21
C SER A 87 -0.10 -6.86 11.39
N VAL A 88 0.44 -5.65 11.50
CA VAL A 88 1.40 -5.27 12.54
C VAL A 88 1.08 -3.87 13.07
N ARG A 89 1.59 -3.56 14.25
CA ARG A 89 1.59 -2.21 14.81
C ARG A 89 3.03 -1.69 14.73
N ILE A 90 3.27 -0.67 13.92
CA ILE A 90 4.62 -0.14 13.66
C ILE A 90 4.68 1.37 13.92
N LEU A 91 5.79 1.86 14.47
CA LEU A 91 6.01 3.28 14.64
C LEU A 91 6.50 3.89 13.31
N ASN A 92 5.72 4.82 12.76
CA ASN A 92 6.05 5.53 11.53
C ASN A 92 6.13 7.04 11.76
N TYR A 93 6.71 7.74 10.78
CA TYR A 93 6.99 9.16 10.79
C TYR A 93 6.30 9.83 9.61
N ARG A 94 5.63 10.94 9.88
CA ARG A 94 5.12 11.84 8.86
C ARG A 94 6.28 12.63 8.25
N LYS A 95 6.02 13.30 7.13
CA LYS A 95 7.00 14.16 6.45
C LYS A 95 7.61 15.24 7.36
N ASP A 96 6.83 15.75 8.31
CA ASP A 96 7.27 16.77 9.28
C ASP A 96 8.06 16.19 10.47
N GLY A 97 8.29 14.87 10.49
CA GLY A 97 8.96 14.15 11.57
C GLY A 97 8.04 13.73 12.72
N THR A 98 6.76 14.06 12.69
CA THR A 98 5.80 13.67 13.73
C THR A 98 5.60 12.16 13.71
N LYS A 99 5.73 11.54 14.89
CA LYS A 99 5.52 10.10 15.10
C LYS A 99 4.04 9.76 15.11
N PHE A 100 3.69 8.58 14.62
CA PHE A 100 2.38 7.97 14.82
C PHE A 100 2.47 6.44 14.83
N TRP A 101 1.58 5.81 15.60
CA TRP A 101 1.45 4.36 15.61
C TRP A 101 0.56 3.94 14.45
N ASN A 102 1.16 3.28 13.47
CA ASN A 102 0.49 2.78 12.29
C ASN A 102 0.04 1.34 12.52
N LEU A 103 -1.27 1.13 12.61
CA LEU A 103 -1.89 -0.19 12.49
C LEU A 103 -1.88 -0.57 11.01
N LEU A 104 -0.82 -1.25 10.59
CA LEU A 104 -0.51 -1.54 9.21
C LEU A 104 -1.01 -2.93 8.82
N CYS A 105 -1.73 -3.03 7.70
CA CYS A 105 -2.08 -4.30 7.07
C CYS A 105 -1.48 -4.37 5.67
N ILE A 106 -0.83 -5.48 5.35
CA ILE A 106 -0.19 -5.75 4.07
C ILE A 106 -0.80 -7.01 3.49
N SER A 107 -1.20 -6.98 2.22
CA SER A 107 -1.80 -8.16 1.57
C SER A 107 -1.41 -8.23 0.09
N PRO A 108 -1.12 -9.43 -0.45
CA PRO A 108 -0.96 -9.58 -1.90
C PRO A 108 -2.30 -9.37 -2.61
N VAL A 109 -2.25 -8.62 -3.72
CA VAL A 109 -3.37 -8.38 -4.63
C VAL A 109 -3.06 -9.07 -5.95
N ARG A 110 -3.86 -10.10 -6.26
CA ARG A 110 -3.67 -10.95 -7.44
C ARG A 110 -4.54 -10.47 -8.60
N ASN A 111 -3.99 -10.50 -9.81
CA ASN A 111 -4.73 -10.25 -11.05
C ASN A 111 -5.66 -11.43 -11.40
N ALA A 112 -6.35 -11.33 -12.55
CA ALA A 112 -7.24 -12.39 -13.04
C ALA A 112 -6.53 -13.73 -13.30
N THR A 113 -5.21 -13.74 -13.56
CA THR A 113 -4.44 -14.98 -13.76
C THR A 113 -3.95 -15.60 -12.44
N GLY A 114 -4.32 -15.04 -11.29
CA GLY A 114 -3.86 -15.51 -9.98
C GLY A 114 -2.43 -15.11 -9.60
N LYS A 115 -1.71 -14.36 -10.45
CA LYS A 115 -0.37 -13.83 -10.12
C LYS A 115 -0.50 -12.58 -9.28
N ILE A 116 0.42 -12.38 -8.34
CA ILE A 116 0.50 -11.13 -7.57
C ILE A 116 0.81 -10.00 -8.55
N ALA A 117 -0.10 -9.04 -8.64
CA ALA A 117 0.11 -7.81 -9.40
C ALA A 117 0.73 -6.74 -8.50
N PHE A 118 0.23 -6.60 -7.28
CA PHE A 118 0.68 -5.61 -6.31
C PHE A 118 0.60 -6.15 -4.90
N TYR A 119 1.27 -5.48 -3.96
CA TYR A 119 0.93 -5.54 -2.55
C TYR A 119 0.15 -4.27 -2.17
N ILE A 120 -0.95 -4.44 -1.46
CA ILE A 120 -1.64 -3.33 -0.81
C ILE A 120 -1.10 -3.15 0.60
N TRP A 121 -0.88 -1.90 0.99
CA TRP A 121 -0.50 -1.50 2.35
C TRP A 121 -1.58 -0.54 2.85
N VAL A 122 -2.34 -0.92 3.87
CA VAL A 122 -3.40 -0.12 4.48
C VAL A 122 -2.91 0.41 5.81
N GLN A 123 -2.93 1.73 5.98
CA GLN A 123 -2.46 2.42 7.19
C GLN A 123 -3.63 2.97 7.98
N ILE A 124 -3.57 2.83 9.30
CA ILE A 124 -4.51 3.48 10.23
C ILE A 124 -3.67 4.07 11.35
N ASP A 125 -3.79 5.37 11.57
CA ASP A 125 -3.21 5.98 12.77
C ASP A 125 -4.06 5.60 13.99
N GLU A 126 -3.44 4.88 14.92
CA GLU A 126 -4.08 4.39 16.14
C GLU A 126 -4.71 5.52 16.98
N ALA A 127 -4.13 6.73 16.94
CA ALA A 127 -4.65 7.88 17.68
C ALA A 127 -5.75 8.64 16.91
N SER A 128 -6.00 8.30 15.64
CA SER A 128 -6.96 9.02 14.80
C SER A 128 -8.39 8.57 15.02
N ASN A 129 -9.30 9.54 15.12
CA ASN A 129 -10.75 9.31 15.18
C ASN A 129 -11.43 9.45 13.80
N ASP A 130 -10.65 9.52 12.72
CA ASP A 130 -11.12 9.76 11.34
C ASP A 130 -11.72 8.49 10.67
N GLY A 131 -11.83 7.39 11.42
CA GLY A 131 -12.40 6.13 10.94
C GLY A 131 -13.93 6.15 10.84
N PRO A 132 -14.54 5.27 10.03
CA PRO A 132 -16.00 5.08 10.04
C PRO A 132 -16.46 4.69 11.45
N GLN A 133 -17.41 5.44 12.01
CA GLN A 133 -17.93 5.18 13.34
C GLN A 133 -18.48 3.75 13.45
N GLY A 134 -18.07 3.02 14.49
CA GLY A 134 -18.54 1.67 14.77
C GLY A 134 -17.78 0.53 14.07
N LEU A 135 -16.72 0.80 13.31
CA LEU A 135 -15.86 -0.25 12.74
C LEU A 135 -14.53 -0.37 13.48
N SER A 136 -14.09 -1.60 13.75
CA SER A 136 -12.74 -1.84 14.27
C SER A 136 -11.69 -1.61 13.19
N PRO A 137 -10.44 -1.25 13.55
CA PRO A 137 -9.33 -1.10 12.59
C PRO A 137 -9.17 -2.32 11.67
N HIS A 138 -9.31 -3.52 12.21
CA HIS A 138 -9.23 -4.76 11.44
C HIS A 138 -10.33 -4.85 10.36
N MET A 139 -11.57 -4.46 10.67
CA MET A 139 -12.65 -4.44 9.69
C MET A 139 -12.40 -3.41 8.58
N ILE A 140 -11.87 -2.24 8.94
CA ILE A 140 -11.51 -1.19 7.98
C ILE A 140 -10.41 -1.69 7.02
N GLN A 141 -9.39 -2.37 7.56
CA GLN A 141 -8.32 -2.98 6.77
C GLN A 141 -8.88 -4.04 5.80
N LEU A 142 -9.68 -4.98 6.29
CA LEU A 142 -10.27 -6.04 5.45
C LEU A 142 -11.17 -5.47 4.35
N ALA A 143 -12.02 -4.48 4.66
CA ALA A 143 -12.88 -3.84 3.68
C ALA A 143 -12.07 -3.12 2.59
N THR A 144 -11.01 -2.41 2.97
CA THR A 144 -10.12 -1.70 2.04
C THR A 144 -9.39 -2.69 1.13
N VAL A 145 -8.81 -3.74 1.70
CA VAL A 145 -8.15 -4.82 0.93
C VAL A 145 -9.12 -5.48 -0.03
N GLY A 146 -10.35 -5.76 0.41
CA GLY A 146 -11.41 -6.33 -0.43
C GLY A 146 -11.77 -5.44 -1.61
N ALA A 147 -12.02 -4.15 -1.38
CA ALA A 147 -12.36 -3.19 -2.42
C ALA A 147 -11.25 -3.05 -3.48
N VAL A 148 -9.99 -2.97 -3.05
CA VAL A 148 -8.84 -2.93 -3.96
C VAL A 148 -8.69 -4.23 -4.75
N LYS A 149 -8.84 -5.39 -4.10
CA LYS A 149 -8.80 -6.69 -4.79
C LYS A 149 -9.87 -6.80 -5.88
N VAL A 150 -11.08 -6.28 -5.63
CA VAL A 150 -12.14 -6.21 -6.64
C VAL A 150 -11.71 -5.30 -7.79
N ALA A 151 -11.28 -4.07 -7.50
CA ALA A 151 -10.88 -3.10 -8.54
C ALA A 151 -9.76 -3.63 -9.46
N ILE A 152 -8.77 -4.33 -8.91
CA ILE A 152 -7.66 -4.91 -9.67
C ILE A 152 -8.09 -6.14 -10.47
N ARG A 153 -8.96 -7.00 -9.93
CA ARG A 153 -9.44 -8.20 -10.64
C ARG A 153 -10.35 -7.88 -11.81
N THR A 154 -11.10 -6.78 -11.75
CA THR A 154 -11.99 -6.35 -12.84
C THR A 154 -11.27 -5.78 -14.05
N LEU A 155 -9.92 -5.72 -14.04
CA LEU A 155 -9.15 -5.28 -15.19
C LEU A 155 -9.11 -6.39 -16.25
N PRO A 156 -9.27 -6.04 -17.54
CA PRO A 156 -8.90 -6.92 -18.62
C PRO A 156 -7.46 -7.38 -18.40
N SER A 157 -7.20 -8.68 -18.48
CA SER A 157 -5.84 -9.18 -18.56
C SER A 157 -5.13 -8.48 -19.72
N GLU A 158 -4.10 -7.68 -19.45
CA GLU A 158 -3.15 -7.32 -20.50
C GLU A 158 -2.61 -8.63 -21.09
N PRO A 159 -2.51 -8.76 -22.43
CA PRO A 159 -1.94 -9.96 -23.04
C PRO A 159 -0.58 -10.23 -22.40
N GLY A 160 -0.48 -11.40 -21.78
CA GLY A 160 0.68 -11.79 -20.98
C GLY A 160 1.94 -11.64 -21.81
N HIS A 161 2.96 -11.01 -21.23
CA HIS A 161 4.30 -11.10 -21.79
C HIS A 161 4.73 -12.55 -21.69
N SER A 162 4.70 -13.23 -22.84
CA SER A 162 5.52 -14.41 -23.12
C SER A 162 6.95 -14.02 -22.73
N LYS A 163 7.52 -14.67 -21.72
CA LYS A 163 8.97 -14.65 -21.55
C LYS A 163 9.53 -15.43 -22.74
N SER A 164 10.08 -14.74 -23.71
CA SER A 164 11.07 -15.27 -24.66
C SER A 164 12.41 -15.35 -23.96
#